data_AF-A0A522C045-F1
#
_entry.id   AF-A0A522C045-F1
#
_cell.length_a   1.000
_cell.length_b   1.000
_cell.length_c   1.000
_cell.angle_alpha   90.00
_cell.angle_beta   90.00
_cell.angle_gamma   90.00
#
_symmetry.space_group_name_H-M   'P 1'
#
loop_
_entity.id
_entity.type
_entity.pdbx_description
1 polymer ?
#
loop_
_entity_poly.entity_id
_entity_poly.type
_entity_poly.pdbx_seq_one_letter_code
_entity_poly.pdbx_strand_id
1 'polypeptide(L)'
;MTGDDSNPQSGKLLRVLTLDGGGAKGFYTLGVLKEIEAMSGCLLHEKFDLVFGTSTGAIIATLIALGRSVDEIIELYRTNVPKVMRQTNCPGRTQALRKLAEDVFGDAKFDEVKTGIGVVAAKWLNEQPMIFKAHIGQAHGRKATFAPGFGVKIADAVRASCSAYPFFDRTVVQTAAGEMIELIDGGYCANNPTLYAIADAVRALKFAHQDIRLVSVGVGVYPEPKPGWTSWESWKMRFAKKLLSVQLLQKTLEINTQSMDQLREILFADVPTIRISNTFAEPEMATDLLEHDLTKLNILFQRGRDSFGKREQELSEFLL
;
A
#
# COMPACT_ATOMS: atom_id res chain seq x y z
N MET A 1 -16.03 24.07 -28.43
CA MET A 1 -15.65 25.23 -27.60
C MET A 1 -16.52 25.12 -26.36
N THR A 2 -16.02 24.65 -25.22
CA THR A 2 -15.05 25.33 -24.35
C THR A 2 -13.97 24.37 -23.86
N GLY A 3 -12.71 24.76 -24.04
CA GLY A 3 -11.57 24.07 -23.43
C GLY A 3 -11.63 24.23 -21.91
N ASP A 4 -11.51 23.11 -21.21
CA ASP A 4 -11.11 23.11 -19.82
C ASP A 4 -9.56 23.10 -19.80
N ASP A 5 -8.98 24.19 -20.28
CA ASP A 5 -7.58 24.53 -20.02
C ASP A 5 -7.53 25.09 -18.59
N SER A 6 -7.80 24.23 -17.60
CA SER A 6 -7.48 24.53 -16.22
C SER A 6 -5.96 24.68 -16.14
N ASN A 7 -5.50 25.93 -16.07
CA ASN A 7 -4.10 26.26 -15.85
C ASN A 7 -3.58 25.41 -14.68
N PRO A 8 -2.33 24.89 -14.72
CA PRO A 8 -1.77 24.14 -13.60
C PRO A 8 -1.97 24.90 -12.29
N GLN A 9 -2.16 24.22 -11.15
CA GLN A 9 -2.30 24.88 -9.85
C GLN A 9 -0.98 25.56 -9.43
N SER A 10 -0.66 26.69 -10.07
CA SER A 10 0.61 27.37 -9.94
C SER A 10 0.75 27.99 -8.56
N GLY A 11 1.81 27.62 -7.83
CA GLY A 11 2.14 28.20 -6.54
C GLY A 11 1.60 27.46 -5.32
N LYS A 12 0.86 26.35 -5.50
CA LYS A 12 0.48 25.44 -4.40
C LYS A 12 1.29 24.14 -4.50
N LEU A 13 1.97 23.77 -3.42
CA LEU A 13 2.65 22.48 -3.34
C LEU A 13 1.65 21.34 -3.10
N LEU A 14 1.83 20.22 -3.77
CA LEU A 14 1.13 18.95 -3.52
C LEU A 14 2.07 17.97 -2.84
N ARG A 15 1.77 17.61 -1.59
CA ARG A 15 2.53 16.60 -0.83
C ARG A 15 1.87 15.24 -1.00
N VAL A 16 2.61 14.28 -1.55
CA VAL A 16 2.12 12.95 -1.88
C VAL A 16 2.86 11.91 -1.04
N LEU A 17 2.11 11.03 -0.37
CA LEU A 17 2.65 9.86 0.33
C LEU A 17 2.23 8.59 -0.40
N THR A 18 3.17 7.68 -0.64
CA THR A 18 2.89 6.39 -1.30
C THR A 18 3.49 5.25 -0.49
N LEU A 19 2.69 4.20 -0.28
CA LEU A 19 3.02 3.09 0.62
C LEU A 19 2.97 1.76 -0.14
N ASP A 20 4.11 1.08 -0.22
CA ASP A 20 4.23 -0.19 -0.93
C ASP A 20 3.46 -1.32 -0.23
N GLY A 21 3.12 -2.35 -1.01
CA GLY A 21 2.63 -3.62 -0.50
C GLY A 21 3.74 -4.51 0.05
N GLY A 22 3.40 -5.39 1.01
CA GLY A 22 4.40 -6.25 1.65
C GLY A 22 3.94 -7.10 2.83
N GLY A 23 2.62 -7.29 3.01
CA GLY A 23 2.08 -8.10 4.11
C GLY A 23 2.55 -7.63 5.49
N ALA A 24 3.09 -8.56 6.28
CA ALA A 24 3.60 -8.29 7.62
C ALA A 24 4.77 -7.31 7.65
N LYS A 25 5.48 -7.10 6.54
CA LYS A 25 6.61 -6.15 6.47
C LYS A 25 6.18 -4.69 6.63
N GLY A 26 4.87 -4.39 6.62
CA GLY A 26 4.34 -3.05 6.92
C GLY A 26 4.77 -2.48 8.28
N PHE A 27 5.26 -3.29 9.22
CA PHE A 27 5.91 -2.78 10.44
C PHE A 27 7.12 -1.90 10.15
N TYR A 28 7.89 -2.18 9.09
CA TYR A 28 8.96 -1.28 8.61
C TYR A 28 8.40 0.09 8.22
N THR A 29 7.34 0.09 7.41
CA THR A 29 6.64 1.30 6.96
C THR A 29 6.16 2.13 8.16
N LEU A 30 5.57 1.50 9.17
CA LEU A 30 5.14 2.19 10.39
C LEU A 30 6.30 2.79 11.20
N GLY A 31 7.47 2.15 11.19
CA GLY A 31 8.69 2.70 11.78
C GLY A 31 9.10 4.01 11.12
N VAL A 32 9.09 4.06 9.79
CA VAL A 32 9.38 5.28 9.03
C VAL A 32 8.32 6.36 9.30
N LEU A 33 7.04 5.99 9.22
CA LEU A 33 5.93 6.93 9.36
C LEU A 33 5.83 7.52 10.77
N LYS A 34 6.22 6.77 11.79
CA LYS A 34 6.25 7.27 13.18
C LYS A 34 7.17 8.46 13.31
N GLU A 35 8.32 8.40 12.66
CA GLU A 35 9.29 9.50 12.66
C GLU A 35 8.84 10.66 11.77
N ILE A 36 8.25 10.39 10.59
CA ILE A 36 7.71 11.46 9.72
C ILE A 36 6.59 12.23 10.42
N GLU A 37 5.68 11.56 11.13
CA GLU A 37 4.60 12.21 11.89
C GLU A 37 5.17 13.06 13.02
N ALA A 38 6.15 12.54 13.77
CA ALA A 38 6.81 13.27 14.84
C ALA A 38 7.57 14.51 14.32
N MET A 39 8.35 14.37 13.23
CA MET A 39 9.06 15.46 12.56
C MET A 39 8.09 16.53 12.02
N SER A 40 6.93 16.10 11.52
CA SER A 40 5.92 17.00 10.95
C SER A 40 5.17 17.82 12.00
N GLY A 41 5.09 17.33 13.24
CA GLY A 41 4.36 17.97 14.34
C GLY A 41 2.84 17.98 14.18
N CYS A 42 2.29 17.23 13.21
CA CYS A 42 0.87 17.11 12.91
C CYS A 42 0.55 15.71 12.38
N LEU A 43 -0.74 15.37 12.30
CA LEU A 43 -1.16 14.07 11.77
C LEU A 43 -0.83 13.99 10.27
N LEU A 44 -0.51 12.78 9.80
CA LEU A 44 -0.03 12.61 8.42
C LEU A 44 -1.04 13.08 7.35
N HIS A 45 -2.35 13.01 7.60
CA HIS A 45 -3.37 13.53 6.66
C HIS A 45 -3.41 15.05 6.57
N GLU A 46 -2.89 15.76 7.59
CA GLU A 46 -2.77 17.21 7.58
C GLU A 46 -1.49 17.65 6.85
N LYS A 47 -0.48 16.77 6.79
CA LYS A 47 0.77 17.00 6.06
C LYS A 47 0.67 16.59 4.59
N PHE A 48 0.03 15.48 4.27
CA PHE A 48 -0.04 14.93 2.91
C PHE A 48 -1.41 15.15 2.28
N ASP A 49 -1.45 15.78 1.11
CA ASP A 49 -2.65 16.08 0.32
C ASP A 49 -3.19 14.85 -0.45
N LEU A 50 -2.32 13.86 -0.68
CA LEU A 50 -2.64 12.65 -1.42
C LEU A 50 -1.88 11.46 -0.83
N VAL A 51 -2.60 10.39 -0.48
CA VAL A 51 -2.01 9.17 0.10
C VAL A 51 -2.42 7.95 -0.73
N PHE A 52 -1.44 7.21 -1.25
CA PHE A 52 -1.67 5.98 -2.00
C PHE A 52 -1.12 4.76 -1.26
N GLY A 53 -1.81 3.63 -1.40
CA GLY A 53 -1.39 2.40 -0.76
C GLY A 53 -1.80 1.16 -1.54
N THR A 54 -0.92 0.16 -1.53
CA THR A 54 -1.19 -1.19 -2.04
C THR A 54 -1.09 -2.20 -0.90
N SER A 55 -2.04 -3.13 -0.80
CA SER A 55 -2.03 -4.22 0.19
C SER A 55 -1.87 -3.69 1.62
N THR A 56 -0.84 -4.10 2.36
CA THR A 56 -0.52 -3.54 3.69
C THR A 56 -0.44 -2.00 3.67
N GLY A 57 0.14 -1.42 2.60
CA GLY A 57 0.16 0.02 2.40
C GLY A 57 -1.23 0.62 2.23
N ALA A 58 -2.21 -0.11 1.67
CA ALA A 58 -3.60 0.35 1.57
C ALA A 58 -4.29 0.41 2.94
N ILE A 59 -4.01 -0.54 3.84
CA ILE A 59 -4.51 -0.50 5.23
C ILE A 59 -4.00 0.77 5.90
N ILE A 60 -2.68 1.02 5.83
CA ILE A 60 -2.04 2.17 6.47
C ILE A 60 -2.52 3.49 5.83
N ALA A 61 -2.51 3.58 4.50
CA ALA A 61 -2.95 4.77 3.76
C ALA A 61 -4.39 5.16 4.10
N THR A 62 -5.27 4.17 4.21
CA THR A 62 -6.67 4.39 4.57
C THR A 62 -6.81 4.90 6.00
N LEU A 63 -6.08 4.33 6.96
CA LEU A 63 -6.15 4.78 8.35
C LEU A 63 -5.58 6.20 8.50
N ILE A 64 -4.50 6.52 7.79
CA ILE A 64 -3.99 7.89 7.68
C ILE A 64 -5.10 8.79 7.13
N ALA A 65 -5.72 8.42 6.01
CA ALA A 65 -6.72 9.25 5.36
C ALA A 65 -8.00 9.44 6.20
N LEU A 66 -8.36 8.49 7.05
CA LEU A 66 -9.43 8.64 8.05
C LEU A 66 -9.01 9.53 9.24
N GLY A 67 -7.76 9.95 9.29
CA GLY A 67 -7.19 10.84 10.30
C GLY A 67 -6.80 10.16 11.59
N ARG A 68 -6.39 8.89 11.53
CA ARG A 68 -5.76 8.20 12.66
C ARG A 68 -4.29 8.59 12.77
N SER A 69 -3.80 8.71 14.00
CA SER A 69 -2.38 8.86 14.30
C SER A 69 -1.60 7.59 14.00
N VAL A 70 -0.29 7.71 13.75
CA VAL A 70 0.56 6.54 13.50
C VAL A 70 0.61 5.61 14.71
N ASP A 71 0.52 6.12 15.93
CA ASP A 71 0.47 5.29 17.14
C ASP A 71 -0.78 4.40 17.20
N GLU A 72 -1.95 4.94 16.87
CA GLU A 72 -3.17 4.13 16.77
C GLU A 72 -3.04 3.04 15.69
N ILE A 73 -2.41 3.37 14.56
CA ILE A 73 -2.19 2.40 13.47
C ILE A 73 -1.23 1.30 13.92
N ILE A 74 -0.16 1.64 14.66
CA ILE A 74 0.79 0.66 15.22
C ILE A 74 0.08 -0.31 16.16
N GLU A 75 -0.79 0.17 17.04
CA GLU A 75 -1.52 -0.70 17.98
C GLU A 75 -2.50 -1.63 17.26
N LEU A 76 -3.19 -1.12 16.24
CA LEU A 76 -4.02 -1.96 15.36
C LEU A 76 -3.20 -3.03 14.64
N TYR A 77 -2.01 -2.67 14.13
CA TYR A 77 -1.10 -3.61 13.45
C TYR A 77 -0.59 -4.70 14.39
N ARG A 78 -0.06 -4.33 15.56
CA ARG A 78 0.42 -5.25 16.60
C ARG A 78 -0.66 -6.24 17.03
N THR A 79 -1.90 -5.75 17.13
CA THR A 79 -3.03 -6.55 17.59
C THR A 79 -3.55 -7.52 16.53
N ASN A 80 -3.60 -7.10 15.25
CA ASN A 80 -4.39 -7.79 14.24
C ASN A 80 -3.55 -8.51 13.17
N VAL A 81 -2.45 -7.91 12.71
CA VAL A 81 -1.66 -8.50 11.61
C VAL A 81 -1.09 -9.88 11.99
N PRO A 82 -0.45 -10.07 13.16
CA PRO A 82 0.02 -11.40 13.57
C PRO A 82 -1.10 -12.45 13.66
N LYS A 83 -2.34 -12.06 14.01
CA LYS A 83 -3.49 -12.98 14.09
C LYS A 83 -3.91 -13.49 12.71
N VAL A 84 -3.88 -12.61 11.70
CA VAL A 84 -4.15 -12.97 10.29
C VAL A 84 -3.02 -13.85 9.76
N MET A 85 -1.77 -13.44 9.98
CA MET A 85 -0.60 -14.11 9.40
C MET A 85 -0.32 -15.50 10.02
N ARG A 86 -0.71 -15.72 11.28
CA ARG A 86 -0.62 -17.03 11.97
C ARG A 86 -1.57 -18.08 11.39
N GLN A 87 -2.64 -17.69 10.69
CA GLN A 87 -3.55 -18.65 10.08
C GLN A 87 -2.79 -19.49 9.04
N THR A 88 -3.01 -20.80 9.02
CA THR A 88 -2.19 -21.74 8.23
C THR A 88 -2.75 -22.01 6.82
N ASN A 89 -4.05 -21.78 6.62
CA ASN A 89 -4.77 -22.07 5.38
C ASN A 89 -5.42 -20.81 4.77
N CYS A 90 -5.71 -20.87 3.47
CA CYS A 90 -6.27 -19.73 2.70
C CYS A 90 -7.63 -19.26 3.26
N PRO A 91 -8.63 -20.14 3.47
CA PRO A 91 -9.92 -19.70 4.02
C PRO A 91 -9.83 -19.05 5.40
N GLY A 92 -8.98 -19.57 6.28
CA GLY A 92 -8.74 -19.00 7.61
C GLY A 92 -8.10 -17.62 7.55
N ARG A 93 -7.12 -17.42 6.65
CA ARG A 93 -6.53 -16.11 6.37
C ARG A 93 -7.58 -15.13 5.83
N THR A 94 -8.37 -15.56 4.84
CA THR A 94 -9.48 -14.77 4.27
C THR A 94 -10.47 -14.32 5.34
N GLN A 95 -10.90 -15.24 6.21
CA GLN A 95 -11.85 -14.92 7.29
C GLN A 95 -11.24 -13.96 8.32
N ALA A 96 -9.99 -14.16 8.71
CA ALA A 96 -9.30 -13.29 9.64
C ALA A 96 -9.11 -11.87 9.06
N LEU A 97 -8.76 -11.76 7.77
CA LEU A 97 -8.64 -10.48 7.07
C LEU A 97 -10.00 -9.78 6.93
N ARG A 98 -11.07 -10.52 6.62
CA ARG A 98 -12.44 -9.97 6.58
C ARG A 98 -12.82 -9.39 7.94
N LYS A 99 -12.64 -10.15 9.01
CA LYS A 99 -12.93 -9.69 10.38
C LYS A 99 -12.10 -8.47 10.75
N LEU A 100 -10.80 -8.46 10.42
CA LEU A 100 -9.95 -7.29 10.64
C LEU A 100 -10.52 -6.06 9.92
N ALA A 101 -10.89 -6.19 8.65
CA ALA A 101 -11.42 -5.06 7.89
C ALA A 101 -12.74 -4.54 8.49
N GLU A 102 -13.63 -5.43 8.93
CA GLU A 102 -14.88 -5.09 9.62
C GLU A 102 -14.62 -4.42 10.97
N ASP A 103 -13.74 -4.98 11.80
CA ASP A 103 -13.42 -4.46 13.14
C ASP A 103 -12.73 -3.08 13.08
N VAL A 104 -11.91 -2.84 12.03
CA VAL A 104 -11.10 -1.62 11.90
C VAL A 104 -11.81 -0.50 11.16
N PHE A 105 -12.52 -0.82 10.07
CA PHE A 105 -13.14 0.15 9.18
C PHE A 105 -14.66 0.17 9.28
N GLY A 106 -15.31 -0.89 9.79
CA GLY A 106 -16.75 -0.96 9.94
C GLY A 106 -17.50 -0.60 8.66
N ASP A 107 -18.43 0.34 8.77
CA ASP A 107 -19.24 0.86 7.66
C ASP A 107 -18.64 2.08 6.96
N ALA A 108 -17.39 2.44 7.26
CA ALA A 108 -16.75 3.64 6.73
C ALA A 108 -16.72 3.65 5.19
N LYS A 109 -16.96 4.83 4.64
CA LYS A 109 -17.03 5.14 3.21
C LYS A 109 -15.96 6.13 2.80
N PHE A 110 -15.70 6.17 1.50
CA PHE A 110 -14.63 6.99 0.93
C PHE A 110 -14.89 8.50 0.99
N ASP A 111 -16.11 8.95 1.25
CA ASP A 111 -16.45 10.36 1.49
C ASP A 111 -16.10 10.83 2.91
N GLU A 112 -15.78 9.91 3.83
CA GLU A 112 -15.39 10.22 5.21
C GLU A 112 -13.88 10.50 5.38
N VAL A 113 -13.07 10.26 4.34
CA VAL A 113 -11.62 10.52 4.39
C VAL A 113 -11.31 12.01 4.33
N LYS A 114 -10.25 12.41 5.04
CA LYS A 114 -9.82 13.80 5.26
C LYS A 114 -8.77 14.29 4.26
N THR A 115 -8.22 13.41 3.44
CA THR A 115 -7.23 13.74 2.40
C THR A 115 -7.44 12.86 1.16
N GLY A 116 -6.85 13.24 0.02
CA GLY A 116 -6.93 12.44 -1.19
C GLY A 116 -6.37 11.03 -0.97
N ILE A 117 -7.03 10.02 -1.53
CA ILE A 117 -6.63 8.62 -1.34
C ILE A 117 -6.64 7.82 -2.64
N GLY A 118 -5.72 6.86 -2.75
CA GLY A 118 -5.74 5.80 -3.74
C GLY A 118 -5.48 4.42 -3.13
N VAL A 119 -6.48 3.56 -3.07
CA VAL A 119 -6.32 2.14 -2.70
C VAL A 119 -6.24 1.29 -3.96
N VAL A 120 -5.12 0.60 -4.17
CA VAL A 120 -4.87 -0.15 -5.40
C VAL A 120 -5.32 -1.60 -5.27
N ALA A 121 -6.17 -2.06 -6.18
CA ALA A 121 -6.51 -3.47 -6.39
C ALA A 121 -6.39 -3.84 -7.87
N ALA A 122 -6.46 -5.14 -8.19
CA ALA A 122 -6.48 -5.61 -9.57
C ALA A 122 -7.74 -6.42 -9.86
N LYS A 123 -8.37 -6.20 -11.01
CA LYS A 123 -9.51 -6.97 -11.51
C LYS A 123 -9.04 -8.33 -11.98
N TRP A 124 -9.64 -9.39 -11.44
CA TRP A 124 -9.28 -10.76 -11.77
C TRP A 124 -9.58 -11.11 -13.23
N LEU A 125 -10.80 -10.84 -13.69
CA LEU A 125 -11.26 -11.31 -15.01
C LEU A 125 -10.69 -10.51 -16.18
N ASN A 126 -10.48 -9.21 -16.01
CA ASN A 126 -10.08 -8.31 -17.10
C ASN A 126 -8.63 -7.82 -16.95
N GLU A 127 -7.92 -8.28 -15.93
CA GLU A 127 -6.47 -8.06 -15.75
C GLU A 127 -6.06 -6.57 -15.74
N GLN A 128 -6.94 -5.71 -15.21
CA GLN A 128 -6.78 -4.26 -15.15
C GLN A 128 -6.74 -3.75 -13.70
N PRO A 129 -6.03 -2.64 -13.43
CA PRO A 129 -6.08 -1.99 -12.12
C PRO A 129 -7.49 -1.47 -11.82
N MET A 130 -7.85 -1.51 -10.54
CA MET A 130 -9.00 -0.81 -9.98
C MET A 130 -8.52 -0.02 -8.78
N ILE A 131 -8.51 1.32 -8.90
CA ILE A 131 -8.00 2.21 -7.87
C ILE A 131 -9.19 2.92 -7.23
N PHE A 132 -9.45 2.63 -5.96
CA PHE A 132 -10.50 3.28 -5.19
C PHE A 132 -10.03 4.67 -4.76
N LYS A 133 -10.84 5.69 -5.08
CA LYS A 133 -10.52 7.10 -4.86
C LYS A 133 -11.69 7.80 -4.19
N ALA A 134 -11.41 8.83 -3.41
CA ALA A 134 -12.43 9.54 -2.66
C ALA A 134 -13.01 10.74 -3.40
N HIS A 135 -12.17 11.48 -4.13
CA HIS A 135 -12.56 12.77 -4.69
C HIS A 135 -12.67 12.73 -6.22
N ILE A 136 -13.70 13.39 -6.77
CA ILE A 136 -13.95 13.48 -8.22
C ILE A 136 -12.78 14.12 -8.98
N GLY A 137 -12.02 14.99 -8.32
CA GLY A 137 -10.81 15.61 -8.88
C GLY A 137 -9.72 14.60 -9.25
N GLN A 138 -9.69 13.41 -8.61
CA GLN A 138 -8.76 12.34 -8.93
C GLN A 138 -9.25 11.46 -10.11
N ALA A 139 -10.45 11.69 -10.65
CA ALA A 139 -10.99 10.89 -11.73
C ALA A 139 -10.36 11.26 -13.08
N HIS A 140 -9.75 10.28 -13.75
CA HIS A 140 -9.20 10.43 -15.11
C HIS A 140 -10.28 10.40 -16.19
N GLY A 141 -11.47 9.90 -15.87
CA GLY A 141 -12.61 9.77 -16.77
C GLY A 141 -13.86 9.38 -16.00
N ARG A 142 -15.00 9.28 -16.70
CA ARG A 142 -16.31 8.96 -16.10
C ARG A 142 -16.70 9.88 -14.93
N LYS A 143 -16.30 11.15 -14.97
CA LYS A 143 -16.57 12.15 -13.92
C LYS A 143 -18.08 12.28 -13.62
N ALA A 144 -18.92 12.23 -14.64
CA ALA A 144 -20.38 12.35 -14.50
C ALA A 144 -21.02 11.22 -13.68
N THR A 145 -20.38 10.05 -13.60
CA THR A 145 -20.84 8.89 -12.84
C THR A 145 -19.86 8.54 -11.72
N PHE A 146 -19.04 9.50 -11.28
CA PHE A 146 -18.07 9.28 -10.23
C PHE A 146 -18.79 9.01 -8.91
N ALA A 147 -18.48 7.88 -8.29
CA ALA A 147 -18.86 7.57 -6.92
C ALA A 147 -17.58 7.33 -6.11
N PRO A 148 -17.39 7.99 -4.95
CA PRO A 148 -16.27 7.71 -4.06
C PRO A 148 -16.15 6.20 -3.78
N GLY A 149 -14.95 5.64 -3.97
CA GLY A 149 -14.71 4.21 -3.82
C GLY A 149 -15.52 3.32 -4.75
N PHE A 150 -16.02 3.84 -5.88
CA PHE A 150 -17.03 3.17 -6.71
C PHE A 150 -18.33 2.81 -5.96
N GLY A 151 -18.61 3.48 -4.84
CA GLY A 151 -19.73 3.17 -3.94
C GLY A 151 -19.47 2.01 -2.97
N VAL A 152 -18.26 1.47 -2.96
CA VAL A 152 -17.86 0.34 -2.09
C VAL A 152 -17.42 0.87 -0.72
N LYS A 153 -17.68 0.10 0.35
CA LYS A 153 -17.16 0.40 1.69
C LYS A 153 -15.64 0.32 1.70
N ILE A 154 -15.00 1.12 2.56
CA ILE A 154 -13.55 1.08 2.76
C ILE A 154 -13.08 -0.33 3.16
N ALA A 155 -13.82 -1.02 4.05
CA ALA A 155 -13.49 -2.37 4.48
C ALA A 155 -13.32 -3.35 3.30
N ASP A 156 -14.23 -3.30 2.32
CA ASP A 156 -14.21 -4.18 1.16
C ASP A 156 -13.10 -3.80 0.17
N ALA A 157 -12.85 -2.50 -0.04
CA ALA A 157 -11.77 -2.02 -0.89
C ALA A 157 -10.39 -2.38 -0.34
N VAL A 158 -10.17 -2.21 0.96
CA VAL A 158 -8.93 -2.60 1.65
C VAL A 158 -8.77 -4.12 1.61
N ARG A 159 -9.83 -4.89 1.90
CA ARG A 159 -9.79 -6.36 1.78
C ARG A 159 -9.40 -6.81 0.39
N ALA A 160 -9.98 -6.20 -0.66
CA ALA A 160 -9.61 -6.47 -2.04
C ALA A 160 -8.13 -6.19 -2.31
N SER A 161 -7.63 -5.02 -1.87
CA SER A 161 -6.22 -4.64 -2.01
C SER A 161 -5.26 -5.61 -1.31
N CYS A 162 -5.70 -6.32 -0.27
CA CYS A 162 -4.91 -7.30 0.49
C CYS A 162 -5.16 -8.77 0.10
N SER A 163 -5.99 -9.05 -0.91
CA SER A 163 -6.38 -10.42 -1.30
C SER A 163 -5.29 -11.10 -2.16
N ALA A 164 -4.11 -11.33 -1.57
CA ALA A 164 -2.96 -11.90 -2.28
C ALA A 164 -3.17 -13.40 -2.51
N TYR A 165 -3.82 -13.77 -3.62
CA TYR A 165 -3.97 -15.16 -4.01
C TYR A 165 -2.60 -15.82 -4.24
N PRO A 166 -2.33 -17.07 -3.83
CA PRO A 166 -3.24 -18.02 -3.16
C PRO A 166 -3.16 -17.99 -1.62
N PHE A 167 -2.60 -16.95 -1.00
CA PHE A 167 -2.62 -16.82 0.47
C PHE A 167 -4.00 -16.47 1.00
N PHE A 168 -4.74 -15.64 0.26
CA PHE A 168 -6.10 -15.21 0.54
C PHE A 168 -7.00 -15.51 -0.67
N ASP A 169 -8.29 -15.71 -0.41
CA ASP A 169 -9.27 -15.83 -1.47
C ASP A 169 -9.50 -14.47 -2.13
N ARG A 170 -10.00 -14.51 -3.36
CA ARG A 170 -10.38 -13.34 -4.15
C ARG A 170 -11.55 -12.63 -3.45
N THR A 171 -11.61 -11.32 -3.60
CA THR A 171 -12.69 -10.50 -3.02
C THR A 171 -13.64 -10.05 -4.13
N VAL A 172 -14.94 -10.24 -3.94
CA VAL A 172 -15.96 -9.67 -4.81
C VAL A 172 -16.53 -8.41 -4.16
N VAL A 173 -16.65 -7.33 -4.93
CA VAL A 173 -17.28 -6.09 -4.51
C VAL A 173 -18.45 -5.76 -5.43
N GLN A 174 -19.47 -5.09 -4.90
CA GLN A 174 -20.57 -4.55 -5.68
C GLN A 174 -20.44 -3.03 -5.78
N THR A 175 -20.34 -2.48 -6.99
CA THR A 175 -20.25 -1.03 -7.20
C THR A 175 -21.63 -0.36 -7.02
N ALA A 176 -21.65 0.98 -6.88
CA ALA A 176 -22.89 1.76 -6.89
C ALA A 176 -23.72 1.58 -8.17
N ALA A 177 -23.10 1.16 -9.28
CA ALA A 177 -23.78 0.84 -10.53
C ALA A 177 -24.38 -0.59 -10.55
N GLY A 178 -24.22 -1.36 -9.45
CA GLY A 178 -24.69 -2.74 -9.34
C GLY A 178 -23.76 -3.78 -9.96
N GLU A 179 -22.55 -3.39 -10.40
CA GLU A 179 -21.59 -4.29 -11.01
C GLU A 179 -20.92 -5.17 -9.95
N MET A 180 -20.85 -6.48 -10.20
CA MET A 180 -20.09 -7.41 -9.37
C MET A 180 -18.68 -7.56 -9.95
N ILE A 181 -17.67 -7.12 -9.21
CA ILE A 181 -16.28 -7.13 -9.67
C ILE A 181 -15.45 -8.03 -8.75
N GLU A 182 -14.81 -9.04 -9.34
CA GLU A 182 -13.85 -9.88 -8.65
C GLU A 182 -12.45 -9.24 -8.67
N LEU A 183 -11.86 -9.09 -7.49
CA LEU A 183 -10.64 -8.36 -7.22
C LEU A 183 -9.61 -9.23 -6.48
N ILE A 184 -8.35 -8.92 -6.74
CA ILE A 184 -7.16 -9.45 -6.05
C ILE A 184 -6.27 -8.31 -5.57
N ASP A 185 -5.24 -8.68 -4.80
CA ASP A 185 -4.24 -7.75 -4.28
C ASP A 185 -3.67 -6.84 -5.38
N GLY A 186 -3.56 -5.55 -5.06
CA GLY A 186 -3.03 -4.56 -5.99
C GLY A 186 -1.56 -4.78 -6.34
N GLY A 187 -0.83 -5.56 -5.55
CA GLY A 187 0.56 -5.90 -5.77
C GLY A 187 0.81 -6.61 -7.09
N TYR A 188 -0.22 -7.27 -7.65
CA TYR A 188 -0.16 -7.86 -8.98
C TYR A 188 -0.02 -6.82 -10.10
N CYS A 189 -0.53 -5.60 -9.90
CA CYS A 189 -0.47 -4.54 -10.91
C CYS A 189 0.48 -3.39 -10.50
N ALA A 190 0.48 -2.95 -9.24
CA ALA A 190 1.40 -1.96 -8.68
C ALA A 190 1.63 -2.20 -7.19
N ASN A 191 2.61 -3.04 -6.86
CA ASN A 191 3.09 -3.23 -5.49
C ASN A 191 3.77 -1.97 -4.94
N ASN A 192 4.32 -1.13 -5.83
CA ASN A 192 4.67 0.26 -5.55
C ASN A 192 3.68 1.18 -6.29
N PRO A 193 2.78 1.90 -5.59
CA PRO A 193 1.73 2.70 -6.21
C PRO A 193 2.20 4.09 -6.70
N THR A 194 3.49 4.39 -6.67
CA THR A 194 4.04 5.74 -6.94
C THR A 194 3.64 6.28 -8.32
N LEU A 195 3.72 5.46 -9.37
CA LEU A 195 3.34 5.90 -10.71
C LEU A 195 1.85 6.25 -10.84
N TYR A 196 0.98 5.55 -10.13
CA TYR A 196 -0.44 5.89 -10.10
C TYR A 196 -0.71 7.18 -9.34
N ALA A 197 0.02 7.43 -8.25
CA ALA A 197 -0.08 8.68 -7.50
C ALA A 197 0.40 9.87 -8.35
N ILE A 198 1.50 9.73 -9.09
CA ILE A 198 2.00 10.74 -10.03
C ILE A 198 0.98 10.97 -11.17
N ALA A 199 0.40 9.90 -11.72
CA ALA A 199 -0.63 10.03 -12.75
C ALA A 199 -1.82 10.87 -12.24
N ASP A 200 -2.28 10.62 -11.02
CA ASP A 200 -3.34 11.43 -10.38
C ASP A 200 -2.90 12.88 -10.19
N ALA A 201 -1.73 13.12 -9.60
CA ALA A 201 -1.19 14.44 -9.34
C ALA A 201 -1.09 15.29 -10.62
N VAL A 202 -0.49 14.73 -11.69
CA VAL A 202 -0.19 15.45 -12.92
C VAL A 202 -1.40 15.52 -13.84
N ARG A 203 -2.06 14.39 -14.09
CA ARG A 203 -3.10 14.33 -15.15
C ARG A 203 -4.49 14.68 -14.65
N ALA A 204 -4.85 14.24 -13.45
CA ALA A 204 -6.19 14.48 -12.90
C ALA A 204 -6.24 15.80 -12.11
N LEU A 205 -5.28 16.00 -11.20
CA LEU A 205 -5.21 17.17 -10.31
C LEU A 205 -4.45 18.37 -10.91
N LYS A 206 -3.78 18.18 -12.05
CA LYS A 206 -3.13 19.26 -12.83
C LYS A 206 -2.02 20.01 -12.08
N PHE A 207 -1.27 19.32 -11.22
CA PHE A 207 -0.05 19.89 -10.65
C PHE A 207 1.11 19.78 -11.62
N ALA A 208 1.94 20.82 -11.68
CA ALA A 208 3.21 20.77 -12.39
C ALA A 208 4.20 19.88 -11.64
N HIS A 209 5.14 19.23 -12.34
CA HIS A 209 6.05 18.26 -11.74
C HIS A 209 6.87 18.86 -10.59
N GLN A 210 7.36 20.09 -10.75
CA GLN A 210 8.14 20.81 -9.75
C GLN A 210 7.36 21.19 -8.48
N ASP A 211 6.04 21.22 -8.54
CA ASP A 211 5.16 21.56 -7.42
C ASP A 211 4.74 20.31 -6.61
N ILE A 212 5.21 19.12 -7.01
CA ILE A 212 4.96 17.87 -6.31
C ILE A 212 6.11 17.58 -5.35
N ARG A 213 5.78 17.14 -4.14
CA ARG A 213 6.72 16.59 -3.16
C ARG A 213 6.27 15.18 -2.82
N LEU A 214 6.92 14.18 -3.42
CA LEU A 214 6.53 12.78 -3.25
C LEU A 214 7.44 12.06 -2.26
N VAL A 215 6.85 11.45 -1.25
CA VAL A 215 7.53 10.51 -0.35
C VAL A 215 7.00 9.10 -0.63
N SER A 216 7.91 8.19 -0.99
CA SER A 216 7.60 6.79 -1.23
C SER A 216 8.23 5.93 -0.14
N VAL A 217 7.40 5.22 0.62
CA VAL A 217 7.86 4.36 1.71
C VAL A 217 7.63 2.90 1.32
N GLY A 218 8.73 2.19 1.14
CA GLY A 218 8.72 0.76 0.92
C GLY A 218 8.50 -0.02 2.21
N VAL A 219 8.63 -1.34 2.10
CA VAL A 219 8.58 -2.26 3.26
C VAL A 219 9.96 -2.81 3.62
N GLY A 220 11.03 -2.33 2.99
CA GLY A 220 12.37 -2.90 3.09
C GLY A 220 12.56 -4.16 2.24
N VAL A 221 13.82 -4.44 1.89
CA VAL A 221 14.22 -5.66 1.15
C VAL A 221 14.99 -6.56 2.11
N TYR A 222 14.59 -7.82 2.22
CA TYR A 222 15.13 -8.78 3.20
C TYR A 222 15.50 -10.10 2.54
N PRO A 223 16.41 -10.88 3.15
CA PRO A 223 16.68 -12.25 2.71
C PRO A 223 15.46 -13.15 2.91
N GLU A 224 15.32 -14.17 2.07
CA GLU A 224 14.27 -15.19 2.23
C GLU A 224 14.62 -16.17 3.38
N PRO A 225 13.64 -16.60 4.18
CA PRO A 225 13.87 -17.62 5.20
C PRO A 225 14.28 -18.96 4.57
N LYS A 226 15.32 -19.61 5.12
CA LYS A 226 15.77 -20.92 4.65
C LYS A 226 14.74 -22.00 4.98
N PRO A 227 14.37 -22.89 4.05
CA PRO A 227 13.46 -24.00 4.35
C PRO A 227 14.10 -24.96 5.37
N GLY A 228 13.31 -25.37 6.38
CA GLY A 228 13.75 -26.32 7.41
C GLY A 228 14.05 -27.71 6.84
N TRP A 229 15.03 -28.40 7.42
CA TRP A 229 15.67 -29.59 6.84
C TRP A 229 14.92 -30.92 7.04
N THR A 230 13.62 -30.91 7.36
CA THR A 230 12.89 -32.13 7.75
C THR A 230 11.72 -32.50 6.82
N SER A 231 11.76 -33.78 6.38
CA SER A 231 10.74 -34.61 5.71
C SER A 231 10.70 -34.60 4.18
N TRP A 232 11.48 -35.51 3.58
CA TRP A 232 11.98 -35.37 2.21
C TRP A 232 11.10 -35.97 1.10
N GLU A 233 10.31 -37.03 1.21
CA GLU A 233 9.91 -37.74 -0.04
C GLU A 233 8.41 -37.78 -0.39
N SER A 234 7.48 -37.91 0.56
CA SER A 234 6.04 -38.06 0.24
C SER A 234 5.27 -36.73 0.16
N TRP A 235 5.84 -35.65 0.69
CA TRP A 235 5.25 -34.30 0.78
C TRP A 235 5.53 -33.42 -0.46
N LYS A 236 6.53 -33.81 -1.27
CA LYS A 236 7.16 -32.96 -2.29
C LYS A 236 6.19 -32.38 -3.33
N MET A 237 5.29 -33.14 -3.93
CA MET A 237 4.64 -32.67 -5.18
C MET A 237 3.56 -31.58 -5.01
N ARG A 238 2.68 -31.68 -4.00
CA ARG A 238 1.61 -30.67 -3.77
C ARG A 238 2.12 -29.43 -3.03
N PHE A 239 3.02 -29.62 -2.05
CA PHE A 239 3.63 -28.51 -1.33
C PHE A 239 4.75 -27.83 -2.12
N ALA A 240 5.50 -28.52 -3.00
CA ALA A 240 6.46 -27.84 -3.88
C ALA A 240 5.75 -26.94 -4.90
N LYS A 241 4.61 -27.35 -5.48
CA LYS A 241 3.81 -26.44 -6.32
C LYS A 241 3.32 -25.23 -5.54
N LYS A 242 2.88 -25.43 -4.29
CA LYS A 242 2.44 -24.33 -3.40
C LYS A 242 3.62 -23.42 -3.02
N LEU A 243 4.77 -23.98 -2.66
CA LEU A 243 5.99 -23.25 -2.33
C LEU A 243 6.51 -22.48 -3.55
N LEU A 244 6.53 -23.11 -4.73
CA LEU A 244 6.89 -22.48 -5.99
C LEU A 244 5.91 -21.35 -6.35
N SER A 245 4.60 -21.56 -6.16
CA SER A 245 3.61 -20.50 -6.40
C SER A 245 3.76 -19.32 -5.44
N VAL A 246 4.16 -19.58 -4.19
CA VAL A 246 4.43 -18.56 -3.17
C VAL A 246 5.72 -17.81 -3.49
N GLN A 247 6.78 -18.51 -3.84
CA GLN A 247 8.03 -17.90 -4.28
C GLN A 247 7.82 -17.07 -5.55
N LEU A 248 7.10 -17.60 -6.54
CA LEU A 248 6.76 -16.87 -7.76
C LEU A 248 5.94 -15.62 -7.45
N LEU A 249 4.97 -15.70 -6.54
CA LEU A 249 4.20 -14.54 -6.08
C LEU A 249 5.12 -13.49 -5.46
N GLN A 250 5.96 -13.86 -4.48
CA GLN A 250 6.89 -12.94 -3.83
C GLN A 250 7.84 -12.29 -4.83
N LYS A 251 8.41 -13.07 -5.76
CA LYS A 251 9.25 -12.53 -6.85
C LYS A 251 8.46 -11.62 -7.77
N THR A 252 7.22 -11.95 -8.11
CA THR A 252 6.35 -11.13 -8.96
C THR A 252 6.09 -9.77 -8.31
N LEU A 253 5.76 -9.76 -7.01
CA LEU A 253 5.54 -8.53 -6.24
C LEU A 253 6.82 -7.68 -6.16
N GLU A 254 7.97 -8.30 -5.90
CA GLU A 254 9.25 -7.59 -5.84
C GLU A 254 9.65 -7.03 -7.22
N ILE A 255 9.54 -7.83 -8.29
CA ILE A 255 9.77 -7.38 -9.67
C ILE A 255 8.85 -6.21 -9.98
N ASN A 256 7.58 -6.27 -9.59
CA ASN A 256 6.63 -5.18 -9.81
C ASN A 256 7.06 -3.91 -9.05
N THR A 257 7.43 -4.01 -7.77
CA THR A 257 7.98 -2.88 -7.00
C THR A 257 9.17 -2.24 -7.69
N GLN A 258 10.18 -3.04 -8.06
CA GLN A 258 11.42 -2.54 -8.68
C GLN A 258 11.15 -1.96 -10.09
N SER A 259 10.31 -2.62 -10.89
CA SER A 259 9.98 -2.17 -12.24
C SER A 259 9.21 -0.85 -12.22
N MET A 260 8.25 -0.69 -11.31
CA MET A 260 7.50 0.56 -11.18
C MET A 260 8.40 1.72 -10.73
N ASP A 261 9.35 1.47 -9.83
CA ASP A 261 10.29 2.50 -9.38
C ASP A 261 11.28 2.88 -10.49
N GLN A 262 11.83 1.91 -11.22
CA GLN A 262 12.68 2.18 -12.39
C GLN A 262 11.94 2.99 -13.46
N LEU A 263 10.69 2.63 -13.78
CA LEU A 263 9.88 3.38 -14.73
C LEU A 263 9.59 4.80 -14.24
N ARG A 264 9.38 4.99 -12.93
CA ARG A 264 9.24 6.34 -12.34
C ARG A 264 10.52 7.16 -12.55
N GLU A 265 11.69 6.59 -12.27
CA GLU A 265 12.97 7.30 -12.47
C GLU A 265 13.19 7.73 -13.91
N ILE A 266 12.75 6.92 -14.88
CA ILE A 266 12.92 7.21 -16.30
C ILE A 266 11.87 8.22 -16.79
N LEU A 267 10.60 7.99 -16.47
CA LEU A 267 9.47 8.75 -17.05
C LEU A 267 9.16 10.05 -16.30
N PHE A 268 9.53 10.12 -15.02
CA PHE A 268 9.19 11.22 -14.10
C PHE A 268 10.39 11.60 -13.23
N ALA A 269 11.59 11.61 -13.83
CA ALA A 269 12.84 12.02 -13.17
C ALA A 269 12.77 13.43 -12.56
N ASP A 270 11.92 14.28 -13.13
CA ASP A 270 11.73 15.68 -12.76
C ASP A 270 10.64 15.90 -11.69
N VAL A 271 9.96 14.84 -11.23
CA VAL A 271 9.07 14.88 -10.07
C VAL A 271 9.92 14.67 -8.81
N PRO A 272 10.10 15.69 -7.95
CA PRO A 272 10.88 15.56 -6.73
C PRO A 272 10.34 14.43 -5.85
N THR A 273 11.19 13.44 -5.56
CA THR A 273 10.80 12.20 -4.88
C THR A 273 11.86 11.76 -3.88
N ILE A 274 11.46 11.48 -2.64
CA ILE A 274 12.29 10.78 -1.65
C ILE A 274 11.73 9.38 -1.45
N ARG A 275 12.54 8.35 -1.74
CA ARG A 275 12.18 6.94 -1.49
C ARG A 275 12.94 6.38 -0.30
N ILE A 276 12.19 5.78 0.62
CA ILE A 276 12.69 5.16 1.86
C ILE A 276 12.36 3.67 1.81
N SER A 277 13.33 2.85 1.40
CA SER A 277 13.22 1.39 1.39
C SER A 277 14.61 0.78 1.36
N ASN A 278 15.19 0.53 2.55
CA ASN A 278 16.54 0.00 2.65
C ASN A 278 16.59 -1.51 2.41
N THR A 279 17.74 -1.98 1.93
CA THR A 279 18.06 -3.41 1.81
C THR A 279 18.84 -3.88 3.03
N PHE A 280 18.44 -5.03 3.56
CA PHE A 280 19.08 -5.71 4.68
C PHE A 280 19.60 -7.07 4.20
N ALA A 281 20.84 -7.39 4.55
CA ALA A 281 21.52 -8.60 4.04
C ALA A 281 21.77 -9.64 5.14
N GLU A 282 21.60 -9.25 6.40
CA GLU A 282 21.87 -10.05 7.57
C GLU A 282 20.89 -11.24 7.64
N PRO A 283 21.37 -12.50 7.77
CA PRO A 283 20.50 -13.67 7.80
C PRO A 283 19.45 -13.66 8.91
N GLU A 284 19.74 -12.99 10.03
CA GLU A 284 18.81 -12.85 11.16
C GLU A 284 17.59 -11.99 10.78
N MET A 285 17.70 -11.18 9.73
CA MET A 285 16.62 -10.35 9.16
C MET A 285 15.72 -11.13 8.20
N ALA A 286 15.96 -12.42 7.99
CA ALA A 286 15.16 -13.22 7.06
C ALA A 286 13.68 -13.27 7.50
N THR A 287 12.82 -12.82 6.60
CA THR A 287 11.38 -12.65 6.85
C THR A 287 10.58 -12.78 5.56
N ASP A 288 9.27 -12.94 5.67
CA ASP A 288 8.36 -13.06 4.54
C ASP A 288 7.06 -12.26 4.76
N LEU A 289 6.14 -12.35 3.80
CA LEU A 289 4.86 -11.63 3.84
C LEU A 289 3.94 -12.05 5.00
N LEU A 290 4.17 -13.22 5.59
CA LEU A 290 3.35 -13.86 6.62
C LEU A 290 4.05 -13.95 7.99
N GLU A 291 5.11 -13.17 8.20
CA GLU A 291 5.77 -13.08 9.49
C GLU A 291 4.79 -12.68 10.61
N HIS A 292 4.89 -13.35 11.75
CA HIS A 292 4.00 -13.15 12.89
C HIS A 292 4.72 -13.27 14.24
N ASP A 293 6.04 -13.48 14.24
CA ASP A 293 6.87 -13.32 15.42
C ASP A 293 7.00 -11.83 15.76
N LEU A 294 6.40 -11.41 16.87
CA LEU A 294 6.42 -10.04 17.34
C LEU A 294 7.84 -9.50 17.57
N THR A 295 8.80 -10.36 17.92
CA THR A 295 10.19 -9.97 18.12
C THR A 295 10.80 -9.53 16.80
N LYS A 296 10.59 -10.30 15.73
CA LYS A 296 11.06 -9.94 14.39
C LYS A 296 10.32 -8.74 13.83
N LEU A 297 9.00 -8.66 14.00
CA LEU A 297 8.22 -7.50 13.56
C LEU A 297 8.67 -6.21 14.26
N ASN A 298 9.06 -6.29 15.53
CA ASN A 298 9.66 -5.17 16.25
C ASN A 298 11.02 -4.77 15.68
N ILE A 299 11.83 -5.72 15.22
CA ILE A 299 13.08 -5.43 14.51
C ILE A 299 12.79 -4.70 13.19
N LEU A 300 11.79 -5.15 12.40
CA LEU A 300 11.39 -4.45 11.16
C LEU A 300 10.99 -3.00 11.43
N PHE A 301 10.23 -2.76 12.50
CA PHE A 301 9.86 -1.42 12.94
C PHE A 301 11.08 -0.56 13.27
N GLN A 302 12.05 -1.08 14.04
CA GLN A 302 13.31 -0.36 14.32
C GLN A 302 14.08 -0.04 13.04
N ARG A 303 14.16 -0.98 12.10
CA ARG A 303 14.82 -0.75 10.80
C ARG A 303 14.14 0.34 9.98
N GLY A 304 12.82 0.47 10.09
CA GLY A 304 12.08 1.60 9.53
C GLY A 304 12.57 2.92 10.09
N ARG A 305 12.64 3.02 11.43
CA ARG A 305 13.16 4.22 12.13
C ARG A 305 14.61 4.54 11.74
N ASP A 306 15.48 3.53 11.73
CA ASP A 306 16.89 3.67 11.30
C ASP A 306 16.99 4.19 9.86
N SER A 307 16.08 3.76 8.98
CA SER A 307 16.04 4.19 7.58
C SER A 307 15.58 5.63 7.42
N PHE A 308 14.62 6.06 8.24
CA PHE A 308 14.24 7.47 8.35
C PHE A 308 15.42 8.32 8.85
N GLY A 309 16.10 7.90 9.93
CA GLY A 309 17.17 8.72 10.54
C GLY A 309 18.31 9.08 9.59
N LYS A 310 18.59 8.23 8.59
CA LYS A 310 19.57 8.53 7.53
C LYS A 310 19.14 9.62 6.55
N ARG A 311 17.86 9.99 6.56
CA ARG A 311 17.21 10.92 5.61
C ARG A 311 16.43 12.03 6.31
N GLU A 312 16.55 12.16 7.63
CA GLU A 312 15.74 13.10 8.42
C GLU A 312 15.91 14.55 7.93
N GLN A 313 17.16 15.00 7.72
CA GLN A 313 17.42 16.34 7.20
C GLN A 313 16.82 16.55 5.80
N GLU A 314 17.03 15.58 4.90
CA GLU A 314 16.48 15.59 3.54
C GLU A 314 14.95 15.71 3.56
N LEU A 315 14.27 14.93 4.41
CA LEU A 315 12.81 14.94 4.56
C LEU A 315 12.28 16.23 5.19
N SER A 316 13.00 16.77 6.18
CA SER A 316 12.63 18.01 6.84
C SER A 316 12.63 19.17 5.84
N GLU A 317 13.72 19.35 5.09
CA GLU A 317 13.83 20.37 4.03
C GLU A 317 12.82 20.16 2.90
N PHE A 318 12.41 18.92 2.66
CA PHE A 318 11.50 18.56 1.57
C PHE A 318 10.02 18.77 1.89
N LEU A 319 9.63 18.64 3.17
CA LEU A 319 8.22 18.64 3.60
C LEU A 319 7.77 19.87 4.40
N LEU A 320 8.69 20.51 5.14
CA LEU A 320 8.43 21.65 6.02
C LEU A 320 8.63 22.98 5.29
#